data_AF-A0A3B8KB76-F1
#
_entry.id   AF-A0A3B8KB76-F1
#
_cell.length_a   1.000
_cell.length_b   1.000
_cell.length_c   1.000
_cell.angle_alpha   90.00
_cell.angle_beta   90.00
_cell.angle_gamma   90.00
#
_symmetry.space_group_name_H-M   'P 1'
#
loop_
_entity.id
_entity.type
_entity.pdbx_description
1 polymer ?
#
loop_
_entity_poly.entity_id
_entity_poly.type
_entity_poly.pdbx_seq_one_letter_code
_entity_poly.pdbx_strand_id
1 'polypeptide(L)'
;TRATYPAASVFKIVTAAAVLDLDKATPSTVIPFNGKTTSLYRKNVLNHKDTEWTRRYPLSTAFAKSINTVFARLGIFSAGAEALLDYAEAFGFNRPLDADFALAPSRLDLDEADSWSIAETASGYTRRTTLSPVHGAVIGAVAANGGQLVRPSVVRRIVNDEGLILYALDTAPKTPVVRDKTAEDLKVLMQATVTKGSASKSFKKFFRHDMKTVEVGGKTGSLTGENPRGRYDWFVGYAQKNGRNLAFASMCINEEFWYVKSAYVARKAIEHFFSESGKDED
;
A
#
# COMPACT_ATOMS: atom_id res chain seq x y z
N THR A 1 14.84 2.11 -10.55
CA THR A 1 14.38 3.21 -9.66
C THR A 1 14.99 3.05 -8.27
N ARG A 2 15.16 4.15 -7.50
CA ARG A 2 15.72 4.10 -6.13
C ARG A 2 14.72 3.48 -5.15
N ALA A 3 15.22 2.74 -4.17
CA ALA A 3 14.44 2.11 -3.10
C ALA A 3 14.88 2.60 -1.71
N THR A 4 15.19 3.89 -1.60
CA THR A 4 15.77 4.51 -0.40
C THR A 4 14.76 5.35 0.40
N TYR A 5 13.51 5.40 -0.07
CA TYR A 5 12.50 6.27 0.50
C TYR A 5 11.76 5.53 1.61
N PRO A 6 11.56 6.12 2.80
CA PRO A 6 10.82 5.44 3.87
C PRO A 6 9.43 5.00 3.40
N ALA A 7 9.11 3.71 3.59
CA ALA A 7 7.82 3.15 3.19
C ALA A 7 6.66 3.84 3.92
N ALA A 8 6.93 4.36 5.13
CA ALA A 8 5.94 4.97 6.00
C ALA A 8 4.71 4.04 6.18
N SER A 9 3.53 4.61 6.42
CA SER A 9 2.29 3.82 6.57
C SER A 9 1.83 3.04 5.34
N VAL A 10 2.58 3.01 4.22
CA VAL A 10 2.30 2.08 3.12
C VAL A 10 2.48 0.63 3.60
N PHE A 11 3.43 0.37 4.50
CA PHE A 11 3.68 -0.97 5.06
C PHE A 11 2.46 -1.55 5.79
N LYS A 12 1.49 -0.71 6.20
CA LYS A 12 0.21 -1.17 6.76
C LYS A 12 -0.60 -2.05 5.80
N ILE A 13 -0.34 -2.00 4.48
CA ILE A 13 -0.92 -2.95 3.53
C ILE A 13 -0.43 -4.37 3.87
N VAL A 14 0.88 -4.55 4.07
CA VAL A 14 1.49 -5.84 4.46
C VAL A 14 0.99 -6.30 5.83
N THR A 15 0.99 -5.41 6.82
CA THR A 15 0.45 -5.74 8.17
C THR A 15 -1.03 -6.13 8.11
N ALA A 16 -1.84 -5.41 7.32
CA ALA A 16 -3.26 -5.74 7.16
C ALA A 16 -3.45 -7.08 6.43
N ALA A 17 -2.68 -7.32 5.38
CA ALA A 17 -2.67 -8.56 4.64
C ALA A 17 -2.39 -9.74 5.56
N ALA A 18 -1.33 -9.68 6.36
CA ALA A 18 -0.96 -10.73 7.30
C ALA A 18 -2.09 -11.07 8.28
N VAL A 19 -2.69 -10.07 8.94
CA VAL A 19 -3.75 -10.33 9.94
C VAL A 19 -5.06 -10.82 9.32
N LEU A 20 -5.37 -10.39 8.09
CA LEU A 20 -6.54 -10.87 7.36
C LEU A 20 -6.32 -12.31 6.86
N ASP A 21 -5.13 -12.61 6.33
CA ASP A 21 -4.81 -13.91 5.74
C ASP A 21 -4.60 -15.01 6.79
N LEU A 22 -4.23 -14.63 8.01
CA LEU A 22 -4.17 -15.51 9.18
C LEU A 22 -5.51 -15.61 9.94
N ASP A 23 -6.60 -15.05 9.39
CA ASP A 23 -7.95 -15.01 9.97
C ASP A 23 -7.99 -14.41 11.40
N LYS A 24 -7.05 -13.52 11.72
CA LYS A 24 -6.96 -12.84 13.04
C LYS A 24 -7.86 -11.62 13.13
N ALA A 25 -8.28 -11.08 11.99
CA ALA A 25 -9.21 -9.97 11.89
C ALA A 25 -9.96 -10.00 10.56
N THR A 26 -11.04 -9.25 10.48
CA THR A 26 -11.77 -8.93 9.26
C THR A 26 -11.88 -7.40 9.13
N PRO A 27 -12.32 -6.85 7.97
CA PRO A 27 -12.53 -5.42 7.84
C PRO A 27 -13.49 -4.79 8.87
N SER A 28 -14.36 -5.59 9.48
CA SER A 28 -15.33 -5.18 10.49
C SER A 28 -14.87 -5.39 11.95
N THR A 29 -13.77 -6.13 12.19
CA THR A 29 -13.22 -6.32 13.54
C THR A 29 -12.96 -4.98 14.22
N VAL A 30 -13.63 -4.76 15.35
CA VAL A 30 -13.55 -3.51 16.10
C VAL A 30 -12.35 -3.55 17.04
N ILE A 31 -11.42 -2.60 16.87
CA ILE A 31 -10.17 -2.55 17.63
C ILE A 31 -10.16 -1.31 18.52
N PRO A 32 -10.02 -1.46 19.85
CA PRO A 32 -9.86 -0.34 20.76
C PRO A 32 -8.44 0.25 20.68
N PHE A 33 -8.32 1.56 20.80
CA PHE A 33 -7.04 2.24 20.85
C PHE A 33 -7.09 3.57 21.61
N ASN A 34 -5.94 3.93 22.19
CA ASN A 34 -5.73 5.18 22.91
C ASN A 34 -4.74 6.09 22.17
N GLY A 35 -4.82 7.40 22.44
CA GLY A 35 -3.96 8.42 21.86
C GLY A 35 -4.45 8.96 20.52
N LYS A 36 -3.62 9.79 19.86
CA LYS A 36 -3.93 10.40 18.56
C LYS A 36 -3.74 9.37 17.44
N THR A 37 -4.36 9.59 16.28
CA THR A 37 -4.27 8.65 15.15
C THR A 37 -2.82 8.47 14.65
N THR A 38 -2.04 9.54 14.63
CA THR A 38 -0.65 9.56 14.13
C THR A 38 0.41 9.34 15.21
N SER A 39 0.03 9.25 16.49
CA SER A 39 0.99 9.02 17.57
C SER A 39 1.32 7.54 17.72
N LEU A 40 2.56 7.23 18.11
CA LEU A 40 2.99 5.89 18.46
C LEU A 40 3.69 5.92 19.83
N TYR A 41 2.90 5.92 20.91
CA TYR A 41 3.43 5.95 22.28
C TYR A 41 3.50 4.54 22.87
N ARG A 42 4.65 4.16 23.43
CA ARG A 42 4.87 2.84 24.08
C ARG A 42 3.75 2.46 25.04
N LYS A 43 3.33 3.38 25.92
CA LYS A 43 2.24 3.13 26.88
C LYS A 43 0.91 2.74 26.23
N ASN A 44 0.58 3.30 25.06
CA ASN A 44 -0.68 3.01 24.37
C ASN A 44 -0.62 1.74 23.54
N VAL A 45 0.58 1.27 23.21
CA VAL A 45 0.80 0.05 22.42
C VAL A 45 0.95 -1.15 23.35
N LEU A 46 1.93 -1.11 24.26
CA LEU A 46 2.33 -2.23 25.11
C LEU A 46 1.45 -2.39 26.36
N ASN A 47 0.96 -1.28 26.91
CA ASN A 47 0.21 -1.24 28.17
C ASN A 47 -1.21 -0.70 28.00
N HIS A 48 -1.86 -1.01 26.87
CA HIS A 48 -3.20 -0.52 26.60
C HIS A 48 -4.18 -0.96 27.68
N LYS A 49 -4.92 0.00 28.24
CA LYS A 49 -6.05 -0.21 29.14
C LYS A 49 -7.25 0.54 28.60
N ASP A 50 -8.43 -0.06 28.71
CA ASP A 50 -9.66 0.63 28.36
C ASP A 50 -9.97 1.71 29.39
N THR A 51 -10.31 2.89 28.88
CA THR A 51 -10.64 4.11 29.64
C THR A 51 -11.85 4.77 28.98
N GLU A 52 -12.44 5.78 29.62
CA GLU A 52 -13.51 6.59 29.00
C GLU A 52 -13.08 7.26 27.67
N TRP A 53 -11.79 7.47 27.46
CA TRP A 53 -11.22 8.09 26.26
C TRP A 53 -10.85 7.09 25.17
N THR A 54 -11.06 5.78 25.41
CA THR A 54 -10.76 4.74 24.44
C THR A 54 -11.68 4.86 23.23
N ARG A 55 -11.07 4.97 22.05
CA ARG A 55 -11.82 4.94 20.78
C ARG A 55 -11.83 3.53 20.23
N ARG A 56 -12.95 3.16 19.61
CA ARG A 56 -13.16 1.84 18.99
C ARG A 56 -13.53 2.04 17.54
N TYR A 57 -12.74 1.48 16.64
CA TYR A 57 -13.01 1.54 15.20
C TYR A 57 -12.88 0.18 14.56
N PRO A 58 -13.70 -0.14 13.54
CA PRO A 58 -13.46 -1.30 12.70
C PRO A 58 -12.10 -1.17 12.00
N LEU A 59 -11.46 -2.29 11.68
CA LEU A 59 -10.16 -2.33 11.00
C LEU A 59 -10.15 -1.48 9.73
N SER A 60 -11.23 -1.52 8.95
CA SER A 60 -11.44 -0.64 7.77
C SER A 60 -11.27 0.85 8.09
N THR A 61 -11.85 1.33 9.18
CA THR A 61 -11.72 2.73 9.60
C THR A 61 -10.33 3.02 10.18
N ALA A 62 -9.73 2.07 10.92
CA ALA A 62 -8.38 2.22 11.45
C ALA A 62 -7.31 2.28 10.34
N PHE A 63 -7.44 1.45 9.31
CA PHE A 63 -6.60 1.47 8.11
C PHE A 63 -6.79 2.78 7.35
N ALA A 64 -8.05 3.16 7.08
CA ALA A 64 -8.41 4.37 6.34
C ALA A 64 -7.90 5.65 7.02
N LYS A 65 -7.96 5.73 8.35
CA LYS A 65 -7.44 6.85 9.15
C LYS A 65 -5.95 6.71 9.50
N SER A 66 -5.30 5.63 9.03
CA SER A 66 -3.89 5.32 9.25
C SER A 66 -3.47 5.35 10.72
N ILE A 67 -4.21 4.67 11.60
CA ILE A 67 -3.98 4.73 13.05
C ILE A 67 -2.72 3.93 13.43
N ASN A 68 -1.69 4.59 13.97
CA ASN A 68 -0.40 3.93 14.25
C ASN A 68 -0.51 2.92 15.39
N THR A 69 -1.13 3.32 16.52
CA THR A 69 -1.32 2.43 17.68
C THR A 69 -2.02 1.11 17.31
N VAL A 70 -3.06 1.16 16.46
CA VAL A 70 -3.78 -0.06 16.04
C VAL A 70 -2.85 -1.00 15.28
N PHE A 71 -2.12 -0.48 14.29
CA PHE A 71 -1.25 -1.32 13.46
C PHE A 71 -0.01 -1.82 14.20
N ALA A 72 0.53 -1.04 15.12
CA ALA A 72 1.58 -1.49 16.02
C ALA A 72 1.12 -2.68 16.89
N ARG A 73 -0.10 -2.60 17.44
CA ARG A 73 -0.68 -3.68 18.24
C ARG A 73 -1.03 -4.91 17.40
N LEU A 74 -1.55 -4.73 16.20
CA LEU A 74 -1.77 -5.83 15.26
C LEU A 74 -0.45 -6.53 14.92
N GLY A 75 0.63 -5.77 14.70
CA GLY A 75 1.96 -6.32 14.47
C GLY A 75 2.46 -7.17 15.62
N ILE A 76 2.43 -6.66 16.86
CA ILE A 76 2.96 -7.38 18.02
C ILE A 76 2.06 -8.56 18.43
N PHE A 77 0.75 -8.33 18.55
CA PHE A 77 -0.16 -9.22 19.28
C PHE A 77 -1.07 -10.06 18.38
N SER A 78 -1.03 -9.86 17.06
CA SER A 78 -1.91 -10.59 16.13
C SER A 78 -1.14 -11.27 15.00
N ALA A 79 -0.26 -10.55 14.31
CA ALA A 79 0.60 -11.11 13.27
C ALA A 79 1.85 -11.79 13.87
N GLY A 80 2.61 -11.08 14.70
CA GLY A 80 3.94 -11.50 15.15
C GLY A 80 5.04 -11.14 14.15
N ALA A 81 6.30 -11.24 14.58
CA ALA A 81 7.48 -10.90 13.77
C ALA A 81 7.61 -11.80 12.53
N GLU A 82 7.56 -13.12 12.74
CA GLU A 82 7.70 -14.15 11.69
C GLU A 82 6.71 -13.90 10.54
N ALA A 83 5.41 -13.80 10.84
CA ALA A 83 4.42 -13.50 9.82
C ALA A 83 4.68 -12.16 9.11
N LEU A 84 5.08 -11.10 9.83
CA LEU A 84 5.38 -9.83 9.16
C LEU A 84 6.56 -9.93 8.20
N LEU A 85 7.57 -10.75 8.50
CA LEU A 85 8.69 -11.03 7.61
C LEU A 85 8.23 -11.84 6.40
N ASP A 86 7.49 -12.94 6.62
CA ASP A 86 6.99 -13.81 5.56
C ASP A 86 6.12 -13.05 4.55
N TYR A 87 5.14 -12.29 5.05
CA TYR A 87 4.29 -11.48 4.18
C TYR A 87 5.11 -10.38 3.51
N ALA A 88 6.06 -9.73 4.20
CA ALA A 88 6.88 -8.73 3.53
C ALA A 88 7.72 -9.31 2.39
N GLU A 89 8.32 -10.48 2.58
CA GLU A 89 9.06 -11.17 1.52
C GLU A 89 8.13 -11.60 0.37
N ALA A 90 6.94 -12.13 0.67
CA ALA A 90 5.94 -12.48 -0.32
C ALA A 90 5.47 -11.26 -1.13
N PHE A 91 5.37 -10.09 -0.49
CA PHE A 91 5.10 -8.81 -1.16
C PHE A 91 6.32 -8.27 -1.94
N GLY A 92 7.51 -8.86 -1.80
CA GLY A 92 8.72 -8.54 -2.56
C GLY A 92 9.76 -7.68 -1.83
N PHE A 93 9.67 -7.53 -0.50
CA PHE A 93 10.74 -6.89 0.28
C PHE A 93 11.97 -7.79 0.38
N ASN A 94 13.15 -7.19 0.53
CA ASN A 94 14.45 -7.86 0.71
C ASN A 94 14.91 -8.77 -0.46
N ARG A 95 14.18 -8.77 -1.59
CA ARG A 95 14.54 -9.51 -2.81
C ARG A 95 14.36 -8.68 -4.08
N PRO A 96 15.00 -9.04 -5.19
CA PRO A 96 14.66 -8.52 -6.51
C PRO A 96 13.22 -8.88 -6.91
N LEU A 97 12.59 -8.00 -7.69
CA LEU A 97 11.27 -8.24 -8.32
C LEU A 97 11.40 -8.76 -9.77
N ASP A 98 12.61 -9.18 -10.16
CA ASP A 98 12.93 -9.73 -11.49
C ASP A 98 12.55 -8.84 -12.67
N ALA A 99 12.52 -7.52 -12.49
CA ALA A 99 12.20 -6.57 -13.55
C ALA A 99 13.15 -6.69 -14.76
N ASP A 100 12.66 -6.35 -15.97
CA ASP A 100 13.48 -6.23 -17.19
C ASP A 100 14.26 -4.90 -17.28
N PHE A 101 14.29 -4.13 -16.18
CA PHE A 101 15.05 -2.89 -16.03
C PHE A 101 15.67 -2.79 -14.63
N ALA A 102 16.65 -1.89 -14.47
CA ALA A 102 17.32 -1.67 -13.19
C ALA A 102 16.36 -1.19 -12.09
N LEU A 103 16.11 -2.07 -11.12
CA LEU A 103 15.23 -1.84 -9.98
C LEU A 103 15.93 -2.25 -8.69
N ALA A 104 16.23 -1.29 -7.82
CA ALA A 104 16.80 -1.59 -6.53
C ALA A 104 15.76 -2.30 -5.63
N PRO A 105 16.13 -3.37 -4.92
CA PRO A 105 15.26 -4.00 -3.92
C PRO A 105 14.87 -3.03 -2.81
N SER A 106 13.58 -3.03 -2.45
CA SER A 106 13.11 -2.37 -1.23
C SER A 106 13.53 -3.18 -0.01
N ARG A 107 13.79 -2.50 1.11
CA ARG A 107 14.33 -3.14 2.31
C ARG A 107 13.32 -3.11 3.45
N LEU A 108 13.20 -4.25 4.13
CA LEU A 108 12.59 -4.36 5.44
C LEU A 108 13.70 -4.60 6.46
N ASP A 109 13.75 -3.75 7.47
CA ASP A 109 14.60 -3.92 8.64
C ASP A 109 13.68 -4.08 9.87
N LEU A 110 13.57 -5.32 10.33
CA LEU A 110 12.77 -5.72 11.48
C LEU A 110 13.67 -6.60 12.36
N ASP A 111 13.97 -6.10 13.56
CA ASP A 111 14.46 -6.92 14.67
C ASP A 111 13.28 -7.67 15.29
N GLU A 112 13.32 -9.01 15.19
CA GLU A 112 12.26 -9.92 15.65
C GLU A 112 12.20 -10.04 17.18
N ALA A 113 13.33 -9.82 17.86
CA ALA A 113 13.42 -9.92 19.31
C ALA A 113 12.92 -8.64 20.01
N ASP A 114 12.91 -7.50 19.32
CA ASP A 114 12.39 -6.24 19.86
C ASP A 114 10.93 -5.98 19.45
N SER A 115 10.01 -6.15 20.41
CA SER A 115 8.60 -5.80 20.24
C SER A 115 8.36 -4.37 19.73
N TRP A 116 9.25 -3.42 20.03
CA TRP A 116 9.10 -2.06 19.55
C TRP A 116 9.50 -1.89 18.09
N SER A 117 10.58 -2.55 17.67
CA SER A 117 10.93 -2.71 16.25
C SER A 117 9.75 -3.28 15.45
N ILE A 118 9.08 -4.33 15.97
CA ILE A 118 7.85 -4.87 15.36
C ILE A 118 6.75 -3.80 15.27
N ALA A 119 6.49 -3.05 16.35
CA ALA A 119 5.48 -2.00 16.36
C ALA A 119 5.76 -0.86 15.35
N GLU A 120 7.00 -0.39 15.30
CA GLU A 120 7.42 0.68 14.38
C GLU A 120 7.29 0.22 12.93
N THR A 121 7.76 -0.99 12.63
CA THR A 121 7.66 -1.58 11.29
C THR A 121 6.21 -1.83 10.89
N ALA A 122 5.42 -2.53 11.71
CA ALA A 122 4.02 -2.85 11.42
C ALA A 122 3.12 -1.62 11.23
N SER A 123 3.42 -0.54 11.96
CA SER A 123 2.74 0.75 11.79
C SER A 123 3.32 1.62 10.67
N GLY A 124 4.47 1.25 10.13
CA GLY A 124 5.22 2.04 9.16
C GLY A 124 5.75 3.34 9.74
N TYR A 125 5.97 3.41 11.05
CA TYR A 125 6.54 4.57 11.74
C TYR A 125 8.05 4.40 11.95
N THR A 126 8.75 4.02 10.89
CA THR A 126 10.20 3.81 10.85
C THR A 126 10.77 4.36 9.55
N ARG A 127 12.04 4.77 9.58
CA ARG A 127 12.82 5.13 8.39
C ARG A 127 13.67 3.98 7.85
N ARG A 128 13.74 2.88 8.59
CA ARG A 128 14.61 1.72 8.27
C ARG A 128 14.00 0.85 7.17
N THR A 129 12.68 0.75 7.12
CA THR A 129 11.95 0.14 6.00
C THR A 129 11.84 1.12 4.84
N THR A 130 12.42 0.77 3.70
CA THR A 130 12.46 1.62 2.50
C THR A 130 11.72 0.98 1.33
N LEU A 131 11.22 1.81 0.42
CA LEU A 131 10.36 1.42 -0.69
C LEU A 131 10.72 2.19 -1.97
N SER A 132 10.75 1.51 -3.11
CA SER A 132 10.74 2.17 -4.42
C SER A 132 9.30 2.41 -4.91
N PRO A 133 9.02 3.48 -5.69
CA PRO A 133 7.68 3.69 -6.24
C PRO A 133 7.18 2.52 -7.10
N VAL A 134 8.07 1.86 -7.86
CA VAL A 134 7.71 0.69 -8.66
C VAL A 134 7.24 -0.46 -7.76
N HIS A 135 7.97 -0.77 -6.70
CA HIS A 135 7.54 -1.80 -5.75
C HIS A 135 6.25 -1.36 -5.00
N GLY A 136 6.08 -0.07 -4.69
CA GLY A 136 4.80 0.44 -4.20
C GLY A 136 3.64 0.08 -5.13
N ALA A 137 3.78 0.31 -6.44
CA ALA A 137 2.74 -0.05 -7.41
C ALA A 137 2.49 -1.57 -7.44
N VAL A 138 3.53 -2.40 -7.34
CA VAL A 138 3.41 -3.86 -7.23
C VAL A 138 2.62 -4.27 -5.98
N ILE A 139 2.87 -3.66 -4.82
CA ILE A 139 2.08 -3.88 -3.59
C ILE A 139 0.60 -3.51 -3.82
N GLY A 140 0.33 -2.40 -4.51
CA GLY A 140 -1.04 -2.02 -4.89
C GLY A 140 -1.71 -3.02 -5.83
N ALA A 141 -0.94 -3.61 -6.75
CA ALA A 141 -1.43 -4.60 -7.72
C ALA A 141 -1.92 -5.89 -7.06
N VAL A 142 -1.32 -6.32 -5.94
CA VAL A 142 -1.72 -7.53 -5.20
C VAL A 142 -3.21 -7.50 -4.84
N ALA A 143 -3.73 -6.34 -4.38
CA ALA A 143 -5.15 -6.21 -4.04
C ALA A 143 -6.07 -6.30 -5.28
N ALA A 144 -5.64 -5.76 -6.41
CA ALA A 144 -6.42 -5.75 -7.66
C ALA A 144 -6.36 -7.07 -8.43
N ASN A 145 -5.28 -7.84 -8.27
CA ASN A 145 -4.98 -9.05 -9.03
C ASN A 145 -5.23 -10.34 -8.22
N GLY A 146 -6.19 -10.32 -7.30
CA GLY A 146 -6.60 -11.52 -6.55
C GLY A 146 -5.50 -12.08 -5.64
N GLY A 147 -4.68 -11.21 -5.03
CA GLY A 147 -3.65 -11.66 -4.09
C GLY A 147 -2.35 -12.11 -4.73
N GLN A 148 -2.16 -11.82 -6.02
CA GLN A 148 -1.02 -12.28 -6.80
C GLN A 148 -0.02 -11.16 -7.05
N LEU A 149 1.27 -11.43 -6.79
CA LEU A 149 2.38 -10.54 -7.13
C LEU A 149 2.57 -10.51 -8.65
N VAL A 150 2.88 -9.33 -9.18
CA VAL A 150 3.19 -9.13 -10.59
C VAL A 150 4.65 -8.77 -10.77
N ARG A 151 5.27 -9.36 -11.78
CA ARG A 151 6.60 -8.97 -12.25
C ARG A 151 6.49 -7.66 -13.04
N PRO A 152 7.13 -6.56 -12.61
CA PRO A 152 7.14 -5.31 -13.39
C PRO A 152 7.98 -5.50 -14.66
N SER A 153 7.46 -5.08 -15.80
CA SER A 153 8.12 -5.18 -17.12
C SER A 153 7.79 -3.94 -17.97
N VAL A 154 8.75 -3.49 -18.77
CA VAL A 154 8.56 -2.43 -19.79
C VAL A 154 8.61 -2.96 -21.22
N VAL A 155 9.15 -4.17 -21.43
CA VAL A 155 9.25 -4.82 -22.74
C VAL A 155 8.08 -5.79 -22.93
N ARG A 156 7.13 -5.43 -23.81
CA ARG A 156 6.01 -6.31 -24.16
C ARG A 156 6.42 -7.45 -25.09
N ARG A 157 7.25 -7.16 -26.10
CA ARG A 157 7.66 -8.09 -27.14
C ARG A 157 8.95 -7.63 -27.80
N ILE A 158 9.81 -8.56 -28.18
CA ILE A 158 10.96 -8.34 -29.06
C ILE A 158 10.70 -9.09 -30.37
N VAL A 159 10.90 -8.42 -31.51
CA VAL A 159 10.79 -9.02 -32.85
C VAL A 159 12.11 -8.87 -33.60
N ASN A 160 12.38 -9.79 -34.52
CA ASN A 160 13.47 -9.63 -35.49
C ASN A 160 13.02 -8.83 -36.73
N ASP A 161 13.92 -8.66 -37.70
CA ASP A 161 13.69 -7.87 -38.91
C ASP A 161 12.60 -8.48 -39.82
N GLU A 162 12.37 -9.79 -39.74
CA GLU A 162 11.30 -10.50 -40.45
C GLU A 162 9.96 -10.50 -39.69
N GLY A 163 9.90 -9.88 -38.51
CA GLY A 163 8.69 -9.82 -37.68
C GLY A 163 8.43 -11.05 -36.81
N LEU A 164 9.38 -12.01 -36.74
CA LEU A 164 9.33 -13.16 -35.85
C LEU A 164 9.45 -12.72 -34.39
N ILE A 165 8.61 -13.28 -33.53
CA ILE A 165 8.62 -13.00 -32.09
C ILE A 165 9.77 -13.74 -31.43
N LEU A 166 10.78 -13.00 -30.95
CA LEU A 166 11.92 -13.56 -30.21
C LEU A 166 11.66 -13.65 -28.70
N TYR A 167 10.83 -12.74 -28.19
CA TYR A 167 10.40 -12.70 -26.80
C TYR A 167 9.01 -12.09 -26.73
N ALA A 168 8.15 -12.63 -25.88
CA ALA A 168 6.90 -12.01 -25.48
C ALA A 168 6.80 -12.07 -23.95
N LEU A 169 6.29 -11.00 -23.34
CA LEU A 169 6.04 -10.98 -21.91
C LEU A 169 5.02 -12.08 -21.58
N ASP A 170 5.47 -13.08 -20.82
CA ASP A 170 4.59 -14.08 -20.25
C ASP A 170 3.81 -13.45 -19.09
N THR A 171 2.50 -13.35 -19.24
CA THR A 171 1.59 -12.84 -18.21
C THR A 171 1.20 -13.91 -17.19
N ALA A 172 1.69 -15.15 -17.34
CA ALA A 172 1.23 -16.33 -16.60
C ALA A 172 1.83 -16.55 -15.20
N PRO A 173 3.11 -16.28 -14.86
CA PRO A 173 3.59 -16.58 -13.51
C PRO A 173 3.13 -15.50 -12.53
N LYS A 174 1.90 -15.67 -12.06
CA LYS A 174 1.36 -15.00 -10.88
C LYS A 174 1.92 -15.70 -9.66
N THR A 175 2.66 -14.97 -8.81
CA THR A 175 3.19 -15.51 -7.55
C THR A 175 2.17 -15.24 -6.44
N PRO A 176 1.57 -16.27 -5.80
CA PRO A 176 0.59 -16.06 -4.74
C PRO A 176 1.23 -15.36 -3.53
N VAL A 177 0.56 -14.31 -3.03
CA VAL A 177 0.98 -13.54 -1.85
C VAL A 177 -0.02 -13.70 -0.71
N VAL A 178 -1.31 -13.62 -1.04
CA VAL A 178 -2.42 -13.80 -0.11
C VAL A 178 -3.55 -14.56 -0.79
N ARG A 179 -4.49 -15.11 -0.01
CA ARG A 179 -5.72 -15.71 -0.52
C ARG A 179 -6.58 -14.66 -1.25
N ASP A 180 -7.35 -15.09 -2.26
CA ASP A 180 -8.31 -14.22 -2.98
C ASP A 180 -9.24 -13.47 -2.02
N LYS A 181 -9.75 -14.16 -0.99
CA LYS A 181 -10.61 -13.55 0.05
C LYS A 181 -9.91 -12.40 0.77
N THR A 182 -8.62 -12.53 1.06
CA THR A 182 -7.81 -11.49 1.69
C THR A 182 -7.58 -10.32 0.76
N ALA A 183 -7.36 -10.57 -0.54
CA ALA A 183 -7.27 -9.51 -1.53
C ALA A 183 -8.58 -8.68 -1.59
N GLU A 184 -9.74 -9.35 -1.57
CA GLU A 184 -11.05 -8.66 -1.47
C GLU A 184 -11.18 -7.84 -0.18
N ASP A 185 -10.76 -8.38 0.98
CA ASP A 185 -10.79 -7.62 2.23
C ASP A 185 -9.82 -6.43 2.22
N LEU A 186 -8.64 -6.56 1.61
CA LEU A 186 -7.71 -5.46 1.39
C LEU A 186 -8.34 -4.36 0.51
N LYS A 187 -9.07 -4.73 -0.55
CA LYS A 187 -9.83 -3.77 -1.38
C LYS A 187 -10.82 -2.97 -0.52
N VAL A 188 -11.56 -3.62 0.37
CA VAL A 188 -12.45 -2.93 1.33
C VAL A 188 -11.69 -1.92 2.20
N LEU A 189 -10.53 -2.30 2.76
CA LEU A 189 -9.70 -1.39 3.57
C LEU A 189 -9.18 -0.20 2.73
N MET A 190 -8.71 -0.48 1.52
CA MET A 190 -8.10 0.49 0.61
C MET A 190 -9.12 1.48 0.04
N GLN A 191 -10.32 1.03 -0.31
CA GLN A 191 -11.45 1.89 -0.70
C GLN A 191 -11.88 2.80 0.45
N ALA A 192 -11.87 2.31 1.70
CA ALA A 192 -12.20 3.13 2.87
C ALA A 192 -11.24 4.32 3.04
N THR A 193 -9.96 4.18 2.68
CA THR A 193 -8.99 5.29 2.66
C THR A 193 -9.43 6.44 1.75
N VAL A 194 -9.99 6.09 0.59
CA VAL A 194 -10.41 7.01 -0.46
C VAL A 194 -11.79 7.61 -0.19
N THR A 195 -12.69 6.88 0.44
CA THR A 195 -14.07 7.35 0.66
C THR A 195 -14.23 8.14 1.97
N LYS A 196 -13.59 7.71 3.05
CA LYS A 196 -13.76 8.28 4.41
C LYS A 196 -12.46 8.46 5.20
N GLY A 197 -11.33 8.11 4.59
CA GLY A 197 -10.02 8.10 5.23
C GLY A 197 -9.13 9.27 4.87
N SER A 198 -7.83 9.05 4.97
CA SER A 198 -6.78 10.04 4.76
C SER A 198 -6.69 10.60 3.33
N ALA A 199 -7.20 9.88 2.32
CA ALA A 199 -7.23 10.34 0.94
C ALA A 199 -8.58 10.98 0.53
N SER A 200 -9.62 10.89 1.37
CA SER A 200 -10.99 11.33 1.04
C SER A 200 -11.11 12.76 0.51
N LYS A 201 -10.37 13.70 1.09
CA LYS A 201 -10.36 15.09 0.62
C LYS A 201 -9.84 15.21 -0.81
N SER A 202 -8.81 14.45 -1.18
CA SER A 202 -8.26 14.45 -2.54
C SER A 202 -9.23 13.86 -3.56
N PHE A 203 -10.11 12.94 -3.15
CA PHE A 203 -11.08 12.24 -4.00
C PHE A 203 -12.52 12.77 -3.92
N LYS A 204 -12.78 13.88 -3.22
CA LYS A 204 -14.13 14.43 -3.00
C LYS A 204 -14.98 14.62 -4.27
N LYS A 205 -14.34 14.91 -5.41
CA LYS A 205 -15.01 15.11 -6.71
C LYS A 205 -14.78 13.96 -7.70
N PHE A 206 -14.07 12.91 -7.28
CA PHE A 206 -13.65 11.84 -8.19
C PHE A 206 -14.85 11.01 -8.69
N PHE A 207 -15.75 10.59 -7.81
CA PHE A 207 -16.87 9.70 -8.16
C PHE A 207 -18.04 10.39 -8.87
N ARG A 208 -17.75 11.11 -9.96
CA ARG A 208 -18.73 11.83 -10.80
C ARG A 208 -18.54 11.43 -12.25
N HIS A 209 -19.60 11.59 -13.05
CA HIS A 209 -19.57 11.29 -14.50
C HIS A 209 -18.94 9.90 -14.76
N ASP A 210 -17.97 9.83 -15.67
CA ASP A 210 -17.34 8.59 -16.13
C ASP A 210 -16.52 7.86 -15.04
N MET A 211 -16.20 8.55 -13.95
CA MET A 211 -15.43 8.00 -12.83
C MET A 211 -16.32 7.37 -11.75
N LYS A 212 -17.66 7.46 -11.87
CA LYS A 212 -18.60 6.90 -10.89
C LYS A 212 -18.47 5.38 -10.72
N THR A 213 -18.12 4.68 -11.79
CA THR A 213 -17.96 3.21 -11.80
C THR A 213 -16.51 2.75 -11.68
N VAL A 214 -15.55 3.68 -11.52
CA VAL A 214 -14.16 3.30 -11.25
C VAL A 214 -14.06 2.87 -9.80
N GLU A 215 -13.75 1.59 -9.60
CA GLU A 215 -13.32 1.09 -8.31
C GLU A 215 -11.92 1.63 -8.03
N VAL A 216 -11.70 2.29 -6.88
CA VAL A 216 -10.38 2.81 -6.51
C VAL A 216 -10.14 2.65 -5.02
N GLY A 217 -8.95 2.18 -4.69
CA GLY A 217 -8.50 2.00 -3.31
C GLY A 217 -7.02 2.31 -3.17
N GLY A 218 -6.60 2.73 -1.99
CA GLY A 218 -5.18 2.88 -1.69
C GLY A 218 -4.84 3.03 -0.22
N LYS A 219 -3.56 3.24 0.04
CA LYS A 219 -3.02 3.58 1.34
C LYS A 219 -2.14 4.82 1.21
N THR A 220 -2.39 5.80 2.06
CA THR A 220 -1.48 6.95 2.23
C THR A 220 -0.33 6.58 3.16
N GLY A 221 0.85 7.12 2.89
CA GLY A 221 1.99 7.12 3.81
C GLY A 221 2.54 8.55 3.95
N SER A 222 3.05 8.91 5.11
CA SER A 222 3.77 10.18 5.24
C SER A 222 4.85 10.11 6.30
N LEU A 223 6.07 10.51 5.96
CA LEU A 223 7.19 10.58 6.91
C LEU A 223 8.19 11.65 6.44
N THR A 224 8.92 12.25 7.38
CA THR A 224 10.06 13.09 7.00
C THR A 224 11.24 12.19 6.68
N GLY A 225 11.86 12.39 5.53
CA GLY A 225 13.09 11.72 5.13
C GLY A 225 14.18 12.73 4.81
N GLU A 226 15.38 12.21 4.57
CA GLU A 226 16.61 13.01 4.53
C GLU A 226 17.33 12.96 3.17
N ASN A 227 16.87 12.13 2.21
CA ASN A 227 17.57 11.96 0.92
C ASN A 227 16.60 11.79 -0.27
N PRO A 228 16.20 12.89 -0.93
CA PRO A 228 16.43 14.28 -0.52
C PRO A 228 15.61 14.66 0.73
N ARG A 229 16.07 15.66 1.49
CA ARG A 229 15.36 16.11 2.69
C ARG A 229 13.97 16.64 2.33
N GLY A 230 12.96 16.26 3.10
CA GLY A 230 11.61 16.76 2.91
C GLY A 230 10.54 15.87 3.52
N ARG A 231 9.28 16.28 3.34
CA ARG A 231 8.12 15.50 3.74
C ARG A 231 7.70 14.58 2.60
N TYR A 232 8.00 13.30 2.75
CA TYR A 232 7.56 12.26 1.84
C TYR A 232 6.06 12.04 2.06
N ASP A 233 5.28 12.24 1.01
CA ASP A 233 3.84 11.98 0.95
C ASP A 233 3.64 10.87 -0.08
N TRP A 234 3.08 9.75 0.33
CA TRP A 234 2.83 8.57 -0.50
C TRP A 234 1.33 8.38 -0.70
N PHE A 235 0.98 7.88 -1.88
CA PHE A 235 -0.29 7.19 -2.10
C PHE A 235 -0.07 6.02 -3.05
N VAL A 236 -0.28 4.81 -2.52
CA VAL A 236 -0.08 3.53 -3.21
C VAL A 236 -1.43 2.84 -3.31
N GLY A 237 -1.78 2.30 -4.46
CA GLY A 237 -3.08 1.67 -4.61
C GLY A 237 -3.36 1.09 -5.98
N TYR A 238 -4.65 0.92 -6.23
CA TYR A 238 -5.18 0.36 -7.47
C TYR A 238 -6.44 1.10 -7.91
N ALA A 239 -6.78 0.95 -9.19
CA ALA A 239 -8.05 1.34 -9.75
C ALA A 239 -8.49 0.37 -10.86
N GLN A 240 -9.78 0.07 -10.96
CA GLN A 240 -10.35 -0.89 -11.92
C GLN A 240 -11.67 -0.38 -12.49
N LYS A 241 -11.88 -0.58 -13.79
CA LYS A 241 -13.16 -0.32 -14.48
C LYS A 241 -13.25 -1.22 -15.71
N ASN A 242 -14.34 -1.97 -15.85
CA ASN A 242 -14.65 -2.78 -17.04
C ASN A 242 -13.47 -3.67 -17.51
N GLY A 243 -12.82 -4.39 -16.58
CA GLY A 243 -11.68 -5.27 -16.89
C GLY A 243 -10.33 -4.56 -17.11
N ARG A 244 -10.31 -3.23 -17.22
CA ARG A 244 -9.07 -2.43 -17.23
C ARG A 244 -8.59 -2.21 -15.80
N ASN A 245 -7.35 -2.60 -15.54
CA ASN A 245 -6.73 -2.54 -14.22
C ASN A 245 -5.53 -1.60 -14.24
N LEU A 246 -5.40 -0.77 -13.19
CA LEU A 246 -4.29 0.12 -12.96
C LEU A 246 -3.80 -0.07 -11.53
N ALA A 247 -2.51 -0.39 -11.35
CA ALA A 247 -1.83 -0.25 -10.07
C ALA A 247 -0.94 0.99 -10.12
N PHE A 248 -0.86 1.73 -9.02
CA PHE A 248 -0.12 2.99 -9.00
C PHE A 248 0.63 3.20 -7.68
N ALA A 249 1.68 4.00 -7.77
CA ALA A 249 2.33 4.63 -6.63
C ALA A 249 2.68 6.08 -6.99
N SER A 250 2.15 7.02 -6.23
CA SER A 250 2.54 8.43 -6.29
C SER A 250 3.33 8.78 -5.04
N MET A 251 4.45 9.47 -5.23
CA MET A 251 5.26 10.01 -4.15
C MET A 251 5.63 11.46 -4.47
N CYS A 252 5.34 12.35 -3.53
CA CYS A 252 5.76 13.75 -3.56
C CYS A 252 6.69 13.96 -2.37
N ILE A 253 7.84 14.57 -2.61
CA ILE A 253 8.73 15.06 -1.55
C ILE A 253 8.46 16.55 -1.44
N ASN A 254 7.77 16.94 -0.38
CA ASN A 254 7.34 18.31 -0.17
C ASN A 254 8.35 19.04 0.73
N GLU A 255 8.76 20.22 0.29
CA GLU A 255 9.56 21.16 1.07
C GLU A 255 8.64 22.21 1.73
N GLU A 256 9.20 23.18 2.46
CA GLU A 256 8.43 24.09 3.34
C GLU A 256 7.32 24.89 2.64
N PHE A 257 7.48 25.22 1.35
CA PHE A 257 6.62 26.21 0.68
C PHE A 257 5.54 25.62 -0.24
N TRP A 258 5.66 24.36 -0.64
CA TRP A 258 4.73 23.73 -1.60
C TRP A 258 4.32 22.34 -1.14
N TYR A 259 3.02 22.16 -0.91
CA TYR A 259 2.47 20.87 -0.50
C TYR A 259 1.52 20.32 -1.57
N VAL A 260 2.02 19.35 -2.34
CA VAL A 260 1.22 18.52 -3.23
C VAL A 260 0.94 17.18 -2.56
N LYS A 261 -0.35 16.83 -2.46
CA LYS A 261 -0.79 15.52 -1.96
C LYS A 261 -0.61 14.47 -3.05
N SER A 262 0.12 13.40 -2.76
CA SER A 262 0.27 12.26 -3.68
C SER A 262 -1.07 11.61 -4.02
N ALA A 263 -2.03 11.63 -3.11
CA ALA A 263 -3.39 11.17 -3.39
C ALA A 263 -4.08 12.02 -4.49
N TYR A 264 -3.78 13.32 -4.57
CA TYR A 264 -4.30 14.18 -5.62
C TYR A 264 -3.63 13.89 -6.97
N VAL A 265 -2.30 13.70 -6.98
CA VAL A 265 -1.54 13.33 -8.18
C VAL A 265 -2.03 11.99 -8.74
N ALA A 266 -2.16 10.98 -7.88
CA ALA A 266 -2.70 9.68 -8.26
C ALA A 266 -4.12 9.79 -8.81
N ARG A 267 -5.01 10.57 -8.16
CA ARG A 267 -6.35 10.82 -8.70
C ARG A 267 -6.29 11.36 -10.14
N LYS A 268 -5.39 12.31 -10.43
CA LYS A 268 -5.22 12.87 -11.78
C LYS A 268 -4.74 11.82 -12.80
N ALA A 269 -3.80 10.97 -12.42
CA ALA A 269 -3.36 9.87 -13.26
C ALA A 269 -4.49 8.86 -13.54
N ILE A 270 -5.30 8.53 -12.53
CA ILE A 270 -6.46 7.63 -12.67
C ILE A 270 -7.52 8.23 -13.58
N GLU A 271 -7.85 9.52 -13.40
CA GLU A 271 -8.79 10.25 -14.27
C GLU A 271 -8.33 10.19 -15.72
N HIS A 272 -7.04 10.44 -15.98
CA HIS A 272 -6.47 10.38 -17.31
C HIS A 272 -6.58 8.97 -17.90
N PHE A 273 -6.08 7.95 -17.20
CA PHE A 273 -6.06 6.56 -17.65
C PHE A 273 -7.44 6.03 -18.07
N PHE A 274 -8.51 6.37 -17.32
CA PHE A 274 -9.86 5.90 -17.62
C PHE A 274 -10.66 6.85 -18.51
N SER A 275 -10.22 8.10 -18.72
CA SER A 275 -10.85 9.03 -19.68
C SER A 275 -10.57 8.67 -21.14
N GLU A 276 -9.43 8.04 -21.43
CA GLU A 276 -9.04 7.65 -22.79
C GLU A 276 -9.86 6.47 -23.34
N SER A 277 -10.60 5.75 -22.48
CA SER A 277 -11.44 4.61 -22.86
C SER A 277 -12.60 4.94 -23.81
N GLY A 278 -12.90 6.22 -24.04
CA GLY A 278 -13.97 6.63 -24.96
C GLY A 278 -13.49 6.96 -26.37
N LYS A 279 -12.20 6.73 -26.70
CA LYS A 279 -11.61 7.10 -28.00
C LYS A 279 -11.08 5.94 -28.83
N ASP A 280 -10.92 4.75 -28.25
CA ASP A 280 -10.34 3.58 -28.93
C ASP A 280 -11.41 2.53 -29.34
N GLU A 281 -12.69 2.91 -29.38
CA GLU A 281 -13.80 2.06 -29.86
C GLU A 281 -14.34 2.46 -31.25
N ASP A 282 -13.68 3.38 -31.98
CA ASP A 282 -14.00 3.73 -33.37
C ASP A 282 -12.86 3.39 -34.34
#